data_AF-A0A7G8WSQ3-F1
#
_entry.id   AF-A0A7G8WSQ3-F1
#
_cell.length_a   1.000
_cell.length_b   1.000
_cell.length_c   1.000
_cell.angle_alpha   90.00
_cell.angle_beta   90.00
_cell.angle_gamma   90.00
#
_symmetry.space_group_name_H-M   'P 1'
#
loop_
_entity.id
_entity.type
_entity.pdbx_description
1 polymer ?
#
loop_
_entity_poly.entity_id
_entity_poly.type
_entity_poly.pdbx_seq_one_letter_code
_entity_poly.pdbx_strand_id
1 'polypeptide(L)'
;MPESRMRRAAQALRDPWSLLAAVVGAGAAWALALPVGGIGAVGAGMLAVAAVVGAVSSGHHEPDGSRGPSLVPHTVQFRLVGTLDAYLADLTALDHRSLPPVLAGQALDALEAARSARTVAVGVAGSIDVLDVAIAEAGQVARKMTTAHKVSGSLGRMAARRQDLLGDLSSAVDGVGELYAKLLELAATPELISGSVPEHGPDPVAEVNSSLDAIRGAFAELDSAARTVTAGLHLPGAR
;
A
#
# COMPACT_ATOMS: atom_id res chain seq x y z
N MET A 1 -45.89 -12.49 -4.25
CA MET A 1 -44.68 -12.01 -3.54
C MET A 1 -43.72 -11.20 -4.43
N PRO A 2 -44.10 -10.01 -4.93
CA PRO A 2 -43.18 -9.12 -5.67
C PRO A 2 -42.46 -8.06 -4.80
N GLU A 3 -42.95 -7.77 -3.58
CA GLU A 3 -42.50 -6.62 -2.78
C GLU A 3 -41.08 -6.74 -2.20
N SER A 4 -40.60 -7.97 -1.95
CA SER A 4 -39.27 -8.20 -1.35
C SER A 4 -38.11 -8.03 -2.34
N ARG A 5 -38.40 -8.01 -3.65
CA ARG A 5 -37.42 -7.73 -4.71
C ARG A 5 -37.26 -6.23 -4.94
N MET A 6 -38.37 -5.48 -4.90
CA MET A 6 -38.34 -4.02 -5.03
C MET A 6 -37.61 -3.34 -3.87
N ARG A 7 -37.77 -3.83 -2.63
CA ARG A 7 -37.05 -3.26 -1.47
C ARG A 7 -35.54 -3.46 -1.55
N ARG A 8 -35.06 -4.62 -2.05
CA ARG A 8 -33.62 -4.85 -2.26
C ARG A 8 -33.04 -4.01 -3.40
N ALA A 9 -33.79 -3.80 -4.48
CA ALA A 9 -33.38 -2.91 -5.57
C ALA A 9 -33.31 -1.43 -5.11
N ALA A 10 -34.26 -0.99 -4.28
CA ALA A 10 -34.26 0.37 -3.74
C ALA A 10 -33.10 0.63 -2.75
N GLN A 11 -32.60 -0.40 -2.06
CA GLN A 11 -31.48 -0.28 -1.13
C GLN A 11 -30.13 -0.21 -1.85
N ALA A 12 -30.00 -0.86 -3.00
CA ALA A 12 -28.81 -0.77 -3.86
C ALA A 12 -28.65 0.62 -4.52
N LEU A 13 -29.74 1.39 -4.67
CA LEU A 13 -29.74 2.75 -5.23
C LEU A 13 -29.28 3.84 -4.24
N ARG A 14 -29.09 3.50 -2.96
CA ARG A 14 -28.59 4.43 -1.94
C ARG A 14 -27.09 4.36 -1.71
N ASP A 15 -26.40 3.45 -2.39
CA ASP A 15 -24.96 3.37 -2.31
C ASP A 15 -24.33 4.40 -3.29
N PRO A 16 -23.64 5.45 -2.81
CA PRO A 16 -23.06 6.47 -3.69
C PRO A 16 -22.10 5.88 -4.73
N TRP A 17 -21.52 4.71 -4.45
CA TRP A 17 -20.61 4.02 -5.34
C TRP A 17 -21.32 3.23 -6.46
N SER A 18 -22.54 2.73 -6.25
CA SER A 18 -23.30 2.02 -7.29
C SER A 18 -23.80 2.97 -8.38
N LEU A 19 -24.09 4.22 -8.02
CA LEU A 19 -24.44 5.28 -8.97
C LEU A 19 -23.24 5.68 -9.83
N LEU A 20 -22.03 5.74 -9.26
CA LEU A 20 -20.80 5.98 -10.04
C LEU A 20 -20.51 4.85 -11.02
N ALA A 21 -20.66 3.60 -10.61
CA ALA A 21 -20.49 2.44 -11.49
C ALA A 21 -21.52 2.41 -12.64
N ALA A 22 -22.77 2.79 -12.37
CA ALA A 22 -23.82 2.87 -13.38
C ALA A 22 -23.59 4.01 -14.39
N VAL A 23 -23.11 5.17 -13.94
CA VAL A 23 -22.80 6.32 -14.82
C VAL A 23 -21.58 6.03 -15.71
N VAL A 24 -20.53 5.41 -15.17
CA VAL A 24 -19.34 5.02 -15.95
C VAL A 24 -19.68 3.91 -16.95
N GLY A 25 -20.54 2.95 -16.57
CA GLY A 25 -20.99 1.87 -17.45
C GLY A 25 -21.88 2.36 -18.61
N ALA A 26 -22.80 3.30 -18.35
CA ALA A 26 -23.66 3.87 -19.39
C ALA A 26 -22.90 4.76 -20.38
N GLY A 27 -21.85 5.46 -19.93
CA GLY A 27 -20.98 6.27 -20.79
C GLY A 27 -20.12 5.44 -21.77
N ALA A 28 -19.63 4.29 -21.32
CA ALA A 28 -18.83 3.40 -22.16
C ALA A 28 -19.63 2.71 -23.28
N ALA A 29 -20.91 2.42 -23.06
CA ALA A 29 -21.78 1.81 -24.06
C ALA A 29 -22.16 2.77 -25.20
N TRP A 30 -22.25 4.08 -24.93
CA TRP A 30 -22.55 5.10 -25.94
C TRP A 30 -21.35 5.41 -26.85
N ALA A 31 -20.12 5.21 -26.38
CA ALA A 31 -18.91 5.50 -27.15
C ALA A 31 -18.58 4.44 -28.22
N LEU A 32 -19.18 3.24 -28.15
CA LEU A 32 -18.84 2.10 -29.01
C LEU A 32 -19.89 1.74 -30.07
N ALA A 33 -21.01 2.47 -30.16
CA ALA A 33 -22.04 2.32 -31.20
C ALA A 33 -22.39 0.85 -31.54
N LEU A 34 -22.49 -0.01 -30.53
CA LEU A 34 -22.75 -1.44 -30.74
C LEU A 34 -24.22 -1.70 -31.08
N PRO A 35 -24.53 -2.63 -32.01
CA PRO A 35 -25.91 -2.99 -32.35
C PRO A 35 -26.65 -3.61 -31.16
N VAL A 36 -27.92 -3.22 -30.98
CA VAL A 36 -28.82 -3.60 -29.86
C VAL A 36 -28.99 -5.12 -29.67
N GLY A 37 -28.61 -5.94 -30.66
CA GLY A 37 -28.72 -7.41 -30.61
C GLY A 37 -27.65 -8.16 -29.81
N GLY A 38 -26.55 -7.52 -29.39
CA GLY A 38 -25.41 -8.21 -28.74
C GLY A 38 -25.49 -8.35 -27.21
N ILE A 39 -26.48 -7.74 -26.56
CA ILE A 39 -26.50 -7.54 -25.10
C ILE A 39 -26.78 -8.83 -24.31
N GLY A 40 -27.41 -9.84 -24.93
CA GLY A 40 -27.84 -11.07 -24.23
C GLY A 40 -26.74 -12.08 -23.90
N ALA A 41 -25.68 -12.18 -24.70
CA ALA A 41 -24.69 -13.26 -24.57
C ALA A 41 -23.58 -12.97 -23.54
N VAL A 42 -23.25 -11.70 -23.31
CA VAL A 42 -22.18 -11.29 -22.38
C VAL A 42 -22.62 -11.46 -20.92
N GLY A 43 -23.93 -11.33 -20.63
CA GLY A 43 -24.47 -11.46 -19.27
C GLY A 43 -24.36 -12.85 -18.66
N ALA A 44 -24.46 -13.91 -19.47
CA ALA A 44 -24.38 -15.30 -18.97
C ALA A 44 -22.94 -15.71 -18.62
N GLY A 45 -21.95 -15.21 -19.36
CA GLY A 45 -20.53 -15.46 -19.09
C GLY A 45 -20.03 -14.79 -17.81
N MET A 46 -20.51 -13.57 -17.53
CA MET A 46 -20.13 -12.83 -16.32
C MET A 46 -20.67 -13.46 -15.03
N LEU A 47 -21.83 -14.15 -15.07
CA LEU A 47 -22.38 -14.83 -13.89
C LEU A 47 -21.57 -16.08 -13.49
N ALA A 48 -20.99 -16.80 -14.45
CA ALA A 48 -20.12 -17.95 -14.14
C ALA A 48 -18.78 -17.51 -13.51
N VAL A 49 -18.21 -16.41 -13.98
CA VAL A 49 -16.97 -15.84 -13.41
C VAL A 49 -17.25 -15.23 -12.03
N ALA A 50 -18.37 -14.54 -11.85
CA ALA A 50 -18.80 -14.04 -10.54
C ALA A 50 -19.06 -15.18 -9.53
N ALA A 51 -19.48 -16.37 -9.98
CA ALA A 51 -19.65 -17.52 -9.10
C ALA A 51 -18.31 -18.16 -8.67
N VAL A 52 -17.31 -18.22 -9.56
CA VAL A 52 -15.97 -18.73 -9.24
C VAL A 52 -15.18 -17.73 -8.39
N VAL A 53 -15.26 -16.43 -8.70
CA VAL A 53 -14.69 -15.35 -7.88
C VAL A 53 -15.42 -15.22 -6.56
N GLY A 54 -16.75 -15.42 -6.58
CA GLY A 54 -17.58 -15.59 -5.40
C GLY A 54 -17.04 -16.71 -4.53
N ALA A 55 -16.79 -17.92 -5.03
CA ALA A 55 -16.25 -19.01 -4.20
C ALA A 55 -14.85 -18.73 -3.59
N VAL A 56 -14.03 -17.89 -4.24
CA VAL A 56 -12.70 -17.50 -3.73
C VAL A 56 -12.78 -16.33 -2.73
N SER A 57 -13.71 -15.38 -2.90
CA SER A 57 -13.91 -14.25 -1.97
C SER A 57 -14.90 -14.57 -0.83
N SER A 58 -15.78 -15.53 -1.06
CA SER A 58 -16.78 -16.07 -0.13
C SER A 58 -16.21 -17.14 0.79
N GLY A 59 -14.91 -17.42 0.67
CA GLY A 59 -14.06 -17.85 1.77
C GLY A 59 -13.81 -16.72 2.79
N HIS A 60 -14.82 -15.86 3.02
CA HIS A 60 -15.00 -15.11 4.27
C HIS A 60 -15.22 -16.13 5.40
N HIS A 61 -14.14 -16.85 5.74
CA HIS A 61 -13.86 -17.17 7.12
C HIS A 61 -13.93 -15.85 7.88
N GLU A 62 -14.61 -15.86 9.01
CA GLU A 62 -14.45 -14.84 10.03
C GLU A 62 -12.96 -14.50 10.16
N PRO A 63 -12.60 -13.21 10.20
CA PRO A 63 -11.22 -12.80 10.40
C PRO A 63 -10.80 -13.32 11.77
N ASP A 64 -10.03 -14.40 11.77
CA ASP A 64 -9.20 -14.78 12.90
C ASP A 64 -8.20 -13.62 13.06
N GLY A 65 -8.59 -12.65 13.87
CA GLY A 65 -8.20 -11.24 13.81
C GLY A 65 -6.78 -10.93 14.27
N SER A 66 -5.78 -11.72 13.88
CA SER A 66 -4.41 -11.53 14.38
C SER A 66 -3.29 -11.95 13.43
N ARG A 67 -3.58 -12.47 12.24
CA ARG A 67 -2.53 -12.74 11.25
C ARG A 67 -2.56 -11.68 10.15
N GLY A 68 -1.78 -10.63 10.34
CA GLY A 68 -1.41 -9.71 9.26
C GLY A 68 -0.78 -10.47 8.08
N PRO A 69 -0.68 -9.85 6.90
CA PRO A 69 -0.09 -10.49 5.72
C PRO A 69 1.29 -11.05 6.07
N SER A 70 1.44 -12.37 5.91
CA SER A 70 2.71 -13.05 6.17
C SER A 70 3.67 -12.77 5.03
N LEU A 71 4.65 -11.91 5.29
CA LEU A 71 5.71 -11.62 4.32
C LEU A 71 6.54 -12.87 4.03
N VAL A 72 6.98 -13.02 2.78
CA VAL A 72 7.85 -14.14 2.39
C VAL A 72 9.23 -13.96 3.03
N PRO A 73 9.73 -14.94 3.82
CA PRO A 73 11.04 -14.84 4.45
C PRO A 73 12.19 -14.70 3.44
N HIS A 74 13.28 -14.06 3.86
CA HIS A 74 14.52 -13.89 3.08
C HIS A 74 14.40 -13.04 1.81
N THR A 75 13.29 -12.36 1.58
CA THR A 75 13.15 -11.37 0.51
C THR A 75 13.78 -10.02 0.89
N VAL A 76 13.99 -9.15 -0.10
CA VAL A 76 14.53 -7.79 0.17
C VAL A 76 13.52 -6.98 0.99
N GLN A 77 12.24 -7.04 0.61
CA GLN A 77 11.13 -6.39 1.30
C GLN A 77 10.97 -6.88 2.75
N PHE A 78 11.17 -8.17 3.01
CA PHE A 78 11.21 -8.69 4.39
C PHE A 78 12.35 -8.06 5.21
N ARG A 79 13.56 -7.93 4.63
CA ARG A 79 14.68 -7.28 5.32
C ARG A 79 14.42 -5.80 5.58
N LEU A 80 13.83 -5.07 4.64
CA LEU A 80 13.49 -3.66 4.82
C LEU A 80 12.49 -3.44 5.96
N VAL A 81 11.44 -4.27 6.04
CA VAL A 81 10.49 -4.25 7.16
C VAL A 81 11.20 -4.62 8.47
N GLY A 82 12.10 -5.61 8.46
CA GLY A 82 12.91 -5.96 9.63
C GLY A 82 13.82 -4.83 10.10
N THR A 83 14.42 -4.06 9.19
CA THR A 83 15.21 -2.87 9.53
C THR A 83 14.33 -1.79 10.18
N LEU A 84 13.13 -1.56 9.65
CA LEU A 84 12.19 -0.61 10.24
C LEU A 84 11.73 -1.04 11.64
N ASP A 85 11.54 -2.35 11.86
CA ASP A 85 11.25 -2.92 13.18
C ASP A 85 12.40 -2.70 14.17
N ALA A 86 13.65 -2.78 13.72
CA ALA A 86 14.82 -2.45 14.52
C ALA A 86 14.85 -0.97 14.91
N TYR A 87 14.63 -0.05 13.94
CA TYR A 87 14.55 1.39 14.24
C TYR A 87 13.42 1.72 15.22
N LEU A 88 12.28 1.03 15.13
CA LEU A 88 11.20 1.19 16.10
C LEU A 88 11.58 0.74 17.51
N ALA A 89 12.30 -0.37 17.63
CA ALA A 89 12.82 -0.83 18.92
C ALA A 89 13.82 0.19 19.49
N ASP A 90 14.70 0.72 18.65
CA ASP A 90 15.70 1.72 19.04
C ASP A 90 15.07 3.06 19.43
N LEU A 91 14.04 3.54 18.70
CA LEU A 91 13.26 4.73 19.05
C LEU A 91 12.50 4.52 20.37
N THR A 92 11.93 3.35 20.60
CA THR A 92 11.30 3.01 21.88
C THR A 92 12.32 3.00 23.02
N ALA A 93 13.53 2.49 22.77
CA ALA A 93 14.61 2.54 23.74
C ALA A 93 15.10 3.96 24.01
N LEU A 94 15.11 4.84 22.99
CA LEU A 94 15.42 6.26 23.16
C LEU A 94 14.38 6.97 24.04
N ASP A 95 13.09 6.73 23.83
CA ASP A 95 12.02 7.29 24.67
C ASP A 95 12.21 6.94 26.17
N HIS A 96 12.70 5.74 26.46
CA HIS A 96 12.99 5.29 27.82
C HIS A 96 14.32 5.81 28.40
N ARG A 97 15.26 6.26 27.56
CA ARG A 97 16.51 6.86 28.01
C ARG A 97 16.28 8.35 28.16
N SER A 98 16.25 8.87 29.39
CA SER A 98 15.96 10.27 29.74
C SER A 98 16.50 11.30 28.72
N LEU A 99 15.69 11.60 27.69
CA LEU A 99 16.03 12.55 26.65
C LEU A 99 15.97 13.97 27.24
N PRO A 100 16.73 14.92 26.67
CA PRO A 100 16.53 16.33 26.97
C PRO A 100 15.03 16.70 26.82
N PRO A 101 14.42 17.44 27.76
CA PRO A 101 12.99 17.76 27.71
C PRO A 101 12.53 18.41 26.40
N VAL A 102 13.43 19.15 25.74
CA VAL A 102 13.19 19.81 24.45
C VAL A 102 13.00 18.83 23.27
N LEU A 103 13.46 17.58 23.40
CA LEU A 103 13.37 16.53 22.37
C LEU A 103 12.31 15.46 22.68
N ALA A 104 11.76 15.43 23.90
CA ALA A 104 10.87 14.37 24.33
C ALA A 104 9.59 14.29 23.47
N GLY A 105 9.02 15.44 23.09
CA GLY A 105 7.84 15.47 22.22
C GLY A 105 8.14 14.92 20.82
N GLN A 106 9.27 15.29 20.25
CA GLN A 106 9.68 14.92 18.90
C GLN A 106 10.08 13.45 18.80
N ALA A 107 10.68 12.89 19.86
CA ALA A 107 10.94 11.45 19.95
C ALA A 107 9.64 10.64 19.98
N LEU A 108 8.62 11.12 20.71
CA LEU A 108 7.30 10.50 20.72
C LEU A 108 6.61 10.59 19.36
N ASP A 109 6.64 11.77 18.72
CA ASP A 109 6.08 11.99 17.38
C ASP A 109 6.81 11.12 16.33
N ALA A 110 8.12 10.96 16.45
CA ALA A 110 8.92 10.07 15.62
C ALA A 110 8.55 8.61 15.79
N LEU A 111 8.33 8.16 17.03
CA LEU A 111 7.89 6.81 17.32
C LEU A 111 6.49 6.53 16.74
N GLU A 112 5.56 7.48 16.85
CA GLU A 112 4.23 7.36 16.24
C GLU A 112 4.30 7.33 14.70
N ALA A 113 5.07 8.24 14.10
CA ALA A 113 5.29 8.28 12.66
C ALA A 113 5.91 6.97 12.14
N ALA A 114 6.92 6.44 12.84
CA ALA A 114 7.56 5.18 12.49
C ALA A 114 6.60 3.96 12.62
N ARG A 115 5.67 3.96 13.58
CA ARG A 115 4.65 2.90 13.72
C ARG A 115 3.65 2.94 12.58
N SER A 116 3.23 4.13 12.18
CA SER A 116 2.37 4.34 11.01
C SER A 116 3.07 3.87 9.72
N ALA A 117 4.32 4.31 9.54
CA ALA A 117 5.21 3.90 8.45
C ALA A 117 5.35 2.37 8.37
N ARG A 118 5.53 1.68 9.51
CA ARG A 118 5.60 0.21 9.57
C ARG A 118 4.36 -0.46 9.02
N THR A 119 3.18 0.05 9.35
CA THR A 119 1.91 -0.51 8.88
C THR A 119 1.82 -0.44 7.35
N VAL A 120 2.20 0.70 6.77
CA VAL A 120 2.26 0.89 5.32
C VAL A 120 3.34 0.01 4.69
N ALA A 121 4.55 -0.02 5.26
CA ALA A 121 5.68 -0.82 4.77
C ALA A 121 5.32 -2.31 4.65
N VAL A 122 4.64 -2.87 5.66
CA VAL A 122 4.15 -4.26 5.64
C VAL A 122 3.14 -4.49 4.51
N GLY A 123 2.20 -3.56 4.30
CA GLY A 123 1.23 -3.66 3.20
C GLY A 123 1.88 -3.58 1.81
N VAL A 124 2.87 -2.72 1.65
CA VAL A 124 3.64 -2.54 0.41
C VAL A 124 4.51 -3.76 0.13
N ALA A 125 5.22 -4.26 1.16
CA ALA A 125 6.00 -5.49 1.06
C ALA A 125 5.12 -6.68 0.65
N GLY A 126 3.90 -6.79 1.19
CA GLY A 126 2.92 -7.79 0.76
C GLY A 126 2.49 -7.62 -0.70
N SER A 127 2.31 -6.38 -1.17
CA SER A 127 2.00 -6.10 -2.59
C SER A 127 3.15 -6.50 -3.52
N ILE A 128 4.41 -6.30 -3.09
CA ILE A 128 5.60 -6.74 -3.82
C ILE A 128 5.66 -8.27 -3.88
N ASP A 129 5.38 -8.98 -2.78
CA ASP A 129 5.31 -10.44 -2.75
C ASP A 129 4.27 -10.98 -3.76
N VAL A 130 3.09 -10.34 -3.83
CA VAL A 130 2.04 -10.71 -4.80
C VAL A 130 2.51 -10.47 -6.24
N LEU A 131 3.21 -9.36 -6.52
CA LEU A 131 3.79 -9.10 -7.83
C LEU A 131 4.85 -10.14 -8.20
N ASP A 132 5.70 -10.56 -7.25
CA ASP A 132 6.73 -11.59 -7.46
C ASP A 132 6.10 -12.92 -7.88
N VAL A 133 5.02 -13.34 -7.21
CA VAL A 133 4.25 -14.54 -7.59
C VAL A 133 3.63 -14.37 -8.97
N ALA A 134 2.95 -13.25 -9.24
CA ALA A 134 2.29 -13.00 -10.52
C ALA A 134 3.29 -12.98 -11.71
N ILE A 135 4.46 -12.39 -11.52
CA ILE A 135 5.54 -12.37 -12.52
C ILE A 135 6.04 -13.80 -12.77
N ALA A 136 6.25 -14.59 -11.71
CA ALA A 136 6.71 -15.96 -11.83
C ALA A 136 5.69 -16.81 -12.62
N GLU A 137 4.41 -16.73 -12.28
CA GLU A 137 3.32 -17.44 -12.95
C GLU A 137 3.16 -17.02 -14.42
N ALA A 138 3.10 -15.71 -14.69
CA ALA A 138 3.01 -15.19 -16.04
C ALA A 138 4.24 -15.59 -16.89
N GLY A 139 5.42 -15.68 -16.27
CA GLY A 139 6.63 -16.20 -16.89
C GLY A 139 6.51 -17.68 -17.26
N GLN A 140 5.90 -18.51 -16.41
CA GLN A 140 5.63 -19.92 -16.74
C GLN A 140 4.64 -20.05 -17.91
N VAL A 141 3.58 -19.24 -17.93
CA VAL A 141 2.60 -19.23 -19.03
C VAL A 141 3.27 -18.80 -20.32
N ALA A 142 4.06 -17.72 -20.30
CA ALA A 142 4.77 -17.22 -21.49
C ALA A 142 5.68 -18.29 -22.11
N ARG A 143 6.36 -19.12 -21.31
CA ARG A 143 7.19 -20.24 -21.80
C ARG A 143 6.39 -21.35 -22.49
N LYS A 144 5.11 -21.53 -22.15
CA LYS A 144 4.23 -22.54 -22.76
C LYS A 144 3.53 -22.03 -24.02
N MET A 145 3.54 -20.72 -24.27
CA MET A 145 2.86 -20.12 -25.42
C MET A 145 3.80 -19.99 -26.63
N THR A 146 3.30 -20.32 -27.82
CA THR A 146 3.99 -20.04 -29.09
C THR A 146 4.01 -18.54 -29.43
N THR A 147 3.20 -17.72 -28.75
CA THR A 147 3.07 -16.27 -28.95
C THR A 147 3.62 -15.46 -27.77
N ALA A 148 4.79 -15.84 -27.25
CA ALA A 148 5.44 -15.23 -26.08
C ALA A 148 5.55 -13.68 -26.14
N HIS A 149 5.62 -13.10 -27.34
CA HIS A 149 5.78 -11.66 -27.55
C HIS A 149 4.59 -10.87 -26.99
N LYS A 150 3.37 -11.44 -27.01
CA LYS A 150 2.17 -10.78 -26.49
C LYS A 150 2.17 -10.61 -24.96
N VAL A 151 2.87 -11.49 -24.23
CA VAL A 151 2.92 -11.49 -22.76
C VAL A 151 4.10 -10.65 -22.24
N SER A 152 5.17 -10.52 -23.04
CA SER A 152 6.41 -9.81 -22.67
C SER A 152 6.18 -8.38 -22.16
N GLY A 153 5.31 -7.61 -22.82
CA GLY A 153 5.00 -6.23 -22.40
C GLY A 153 4.28 -6.15 -21.06
N SER A 154 3.42 -7.12 -20.73
CA SER A 154 2.75 -7.16 -19.43
C SER A 154 3.71 -7.55 -18.31
N LEU A 155 4.55 -8.57 -18.57
CA LEU A 155 5.63 -8.98 -17.67
C LEU A 155 6.58 -7.81 -17.37
N GLY A 156 7.01 -7.08 -18.40
CA GLY A 156 7.87 -5.90 -18.25
C GLY A 156 7.25 -4.83 -17.37
N ARG A 157 5.95 -4.52 -17.56
CA ARG A 157 5.24 -3.54 -16.72
C ARG A 157 5.04 -4.01 -15.28
N MET A 158 4.90 -5.30 -15.03
CA MET A 158 4.82 -5.83 -13.65
C MET A 158 6.19 -5.77 -12.98
N ALA A 159 7.25 -6.17 -13.68
CA ALA A 159 8.62 -6.11 -13.18
C ALA A 159 9.07 -4.67 -12.88
N ALA A 160 8.76 -3.71 -13.76
CA ALA A 160 9.04 -2.29 -13.51
C ALA A 160 8.31 -1.79 -12.25
N ARG A 161 6.99 -1.98 -12.16
CA ARG A 161 6.21 -1.60 -10.96
C ARG A 161 6.73 -2.23 -9.67
N ARG A 162 7.19 -3.47 -9.75
CA ARG A 162 7.80 -4.19 -8.63
C ARG A 162 9.14 -3.57 -8.21
N GLN A 163 9.94 -3.08 -9.15
CA GLN A 163 11.18 -2.36 -8.86
C GLN A 163 10.90 -0.97 -8.28
N ASP A 164 9.93 -0.24 -8.83
CA ASP A 164 9.53 1.09 -8.36
C ASP A 164 9.07 1.01 -6.88
N LEU A 165 8.11 0.12 -6.57
CA LEU A 165 7.63 -0.07 -5.20
C LEU A 165 8.74 -0.45 -4.21
N LEU A 166 9.70 -1.27 -4.65
CA LEU A 166 10.83 -1.68 -3.81
C LEU A 166 11.80 -0.51 -3.56
N GLY A 167 12.04 0.32 -4.58
CA GLY A 167 12.87 1.53 -4.48
C GLY A 167 12.23 2.56 -3.55
N ASP A 168 10.94 2.79 -3.68
CA ASP A 168 10.18 3.71 -2.84
C ASP A 168 10.15 3.23 -1.38
N LEU A 169 9.91 1.93 -1.15
CA LEU A 169 9.97 1.32 0.18
C LEU A 169 11.36 1.46 0.81
N SER A 170 12.44 1.22 0.04
CA SER A 170 13.81 1.36 0.53
C SER A 170 14.09 2.81 0.94
N SER A 171 13.77 3.77 0.08
CA SER A 171 14.00 5.19 0.33
C SER A 171 13.22 5.68 1.55
N ALA A 172 11.99 5.20 1.74
CA ALA A 172 11.18 5.53 2.91
C ALA A 172 11.75 4.95 4.22
N VAL A 173 12.28 3.72 4.20
CA VAL A 173 12.97 3.13 5.36
C VAL A 173 14.27 3.87 5.69
N ASP A 174 15.04 4.26 4.68
CA ASP A 174 16.26 5.07 4.86
C ASP A 174 15.94 6.42 5.52
N GLY A 175 14.83 7.07 5.14
CA GLY A 175 14.36 8.30 5.77
C GLY A 175 14.07 8.15 7.26
N VAL A 176 13.49 7.02 7.70
CA VAL A 176 13.29 6.73 9.13
C VAL A 176 14.64 6.52 9.85
N GLY A 177 15.60 5.87 9.18
CA GLY A 177 16.96 5.72 9.70
C GLY A 177 17.68 7.05 9.89
N GLU A 178 17.54 7.97 8.93
CA GLU A 178 18.08 9.33 9.02
C GLU A 178 17.46 10.10 10.20
N LEU A 179 16.14 10.05 10.36
CA LEU A 179 15.44 10.66 11.50
C LEU A 179 15.97 10.11 12.84
N TYR A 180 16.14 8.78 12.95
CA TYR A 180 16.70 8.16 14.14
C TYR A 180 18.13 8.65 14.43
N ALA A 181 18.99 8.72 13.40
CA ALA A 181 20.34 9.23 13.54
C ALA A 181 20.37 10.70 14.00
N LYS A 182 19.50 11.55 13.46
CA LYS A 182 19.36 12.95 13.90
C LYS A 182 18.92 13.06 15.35
N LEU A 183 17.94 12.25 15.77
CA LEU A 183 17.51 12.24 17.18
C LEU A 183 18.65 11.79 18.11
N LEU A 184 19.45 10.81 17.69
CA LEU A 184 20.62 10.36 18.44
C LEU A 184 21.69 11.46 18.55
N GLU A 185 21.96 12.16 17.44
CA GLU A 185 22.88 13.29 17.40
C GLU A 185 22.44 14.40 18.35
N LEU A 186 21.17 14.83 18.26
CA LEU A 186 20.61 15.87 19.12
C LEU A 186 20.56 15.46 20.59
N ALA A 187 20.31 14.19 20.89
CA ALA A 187 20.34 13.68 22.26
C ALA A 187 21.75 13.68 22.86
N ALA A 188 22.80 13.63 22.02
CA ALA A 188 24.19 13.70 22.44
C ALA A 188 24.71 15.15 22.57
N THR A 189 23.96 16.15 22.09
CA THR A 189 24.36 17.57 22.09
C THR A 189 24.29 18.20 23.49
N PRO A 190 25.43 18.60 24.09
CA PRO A 190 25.50 19.11 25.48
C PRO A 190 24.66 20.36 25.75
N GLU A 191 24.52 21.24 24.76
CA GLU A 191 23.75 22.48 24.86
C GLU A 191 22.27 22.20 25.09
N LEU A 192 21.74 21.17 24.41
CA LEU A 192 20.34 20.73 24.56
C LEU A 192 20.13 20.02 25.90
N ILE A 193 21.12 19.26 26.38
CA ILE A 193 21.10 18.63 27.71
C ILE A 193 21.02 19.70 28.82
N SER A 194 21.71 20.82 28.63
CA SER A 194 21.71 21.95 29.58
C SER A 194 20.44 22.82 29.49
N GLY A 195 19.55 22.53 28.53
CA GLY A 195 18.30 23.28 28.30
C GLY A 195 18.50 24.63 27.60
N SER A 196 19.69 24.92 27.10
CA SER A 196 19.97 26.13 26.32
C SER A 196 19.73 25.88 24.84
N VAL A 197 18.75 26.56 24.26
CA VAL A 197 18.56 26.58 22.80
C VAL A 197 19.70 27.41 22.19
N PRO A 198 20.38 26.95 21.13
CA PRO A 198 21.41 27.73 20.46
C PRO A 198 20.83 29.07 19.98
N GLU A 199 21.39 30.20 20.43
CA GLU A 199 20.95 31.53 19.96
C GLU A 199 21.28 31.78 18.49
N HIS A 200 22.26 31.06 17.94
CA HIS A 200 22.74 31.20 16.57
C HIS A 200 22.89 29.81 15.93
N GLY A 201 21.96 29.46 15.03
CA GLY A 201 21.97 28.20 14.29
C GLY A 201 20.59 27.82 13.76
N PRO A 202 20.50 26.83 12.84
CA PRO A 202 19.22 26.24 12.48
C PRO A 202 18.59 25.59 13.72
N ASP A 203 17.28 25.78 13.89
CA ASP A 203 16.53 25.20 15.00
C ASP A 203 16.50 23.66 14.84
N PRO A 204 17.16 22.90 15.73
CA PRO A 204 17.25 21.44 15.61
C PRO A 204 15.86 20.78 15.67
N VAL A 205 14.91 21.38 16.38
CA VAL A 205 13.54 20.88 16.46
C VAL A 205 12.82 21.07 15.12
N ALA A 206 13.04 22.21 14.46
CA ALA A 206 12.45 22.47 13.15
C ALA A 206 12.96 21.48 12.09
N GLU A 207 14.24 21.09 12.15
CA GLU A 207 14.79 20.09 11.24
C GLU A 207 14.19 18.69 11.45
N VAL A 208 14.01 18.26 12.71
CA VAL A 208 13.34 17.00 13.05
C VAL A 208 11.90 17.02 12.55
N ASN A 209 11.16 18.11 12.76
CA ASN A 209 9.79 18.26 12.26
C ASN A 209 9.71 18.19 10.73
N SER A 210 10.63 18.85 10.02
CA SER A 210 10.72 18.76 8.57
C SER A 210 10.98 17.32 8.11
N SER A 211 11.83 16.57 8.84
CA SER A 211 12.13 15.17 8.54
C SER A 211 10.91 14.27 8.78
N LEU A 212 10.14 14.52 9.85
CA LEU A 212 8.88 13.82 10.14
C LEU A 212 7.84 14.03 9.05
N ASP A 213 7.67 15.26 8.57
CA ASP A 213 6.71 15.58 7.53
C ASP A 213 7.10 14.95 6.18
N ALA A 214 8.41 14.92 5.86
CA ALA A 214 8.91 14.22 4.69
C ALA A 214 8.62 12.72 4.75
N ILE A 215 8.83 12.07 5.91
CA ILE A 215 8.53 10.65 6.11
C ILE A 215 7.02 10.38 5.97
N ARG A 216 6.17 11.19 6.60
CA ARG A 216 4.71 11.07 6.48
C ARG A 216 4.26 11.19 5.02
N GLY A 217 4.84 12.14 4.28
CA GLY A 217 4.59 12.31 2.84
C GLY A 217 4.99 11.07 2.04
N ALA A 218 6.24 10.59 2.22
CA ALA A 218 6.76 9.43 1.50
C ALA A 218 5.91 8.16 1.74
N PHE A 219 5.49 7.90 2.97
CA PHE A 219 4.64 6.73 3.26
C PHE A 219 3.20 6.90 2.77
N ALA A 220 2.65 8.11 2.74
CA ALA A 220 1.34 8.35 2.14
C ALA A 220 1.36 8.11 0.60
N GLU A 221 2.42 8.55 -0.07
CA GLU A 221 2.64 8.27 -1.49
C GLU A 221 2.81 6.77 -1.75
N LEU A 222 3.58 6.09 -0.90
CA LEU A 222 3.82 4.65 -0.99
C LEU A 222 2.53 3.83 -0.80
N ASP A 223 1.67 4.19 0.16
CA ASP A 223 0.35 3.55 0.36
C ASP A 223 -0.54 3.75 -0.89
N SER A 224 -0.56 4.96 -1.45
CA SER A 224 -1.30 5.26 -2.68
C SER A 224 -0.81 4.42 -3.88
N ALA A 225 0.51 4.30 -4.04
CA ALA A 225 1.13 3.48 -5.07
C ALA A 225 0.75 1.99 -4.92
N ALA A 226 0.85 1.44 -3.71
CA ALA A 226 0.48 0.06 -3.42
C ALA A 226 -1.00 -0.23 -3.70
N ARG A 227 -1.92 0.66 -3.30
CA ARG A 227 -3.36 0.53 -3.58
C ARG A 227 -3.65 0.53 -5.09
N THR A 228 -2.95 1.36 -5.85
CA THR A 228 -3.08 1.43 -7.31
C THR A 228 -2.64 0.11 -7.96
N VAL A 229 -1.58 -0.52 -7.46
CA VAL A 229 -1.13 -1.84 -7.93
C VAL A 229 -2.16 -2.92 -7.63
N THR A 230 -2.66 -2.99 -6.40
CA THR A 230 -3.65 -4.00 -5.99
C THR A 230 -4.98 -3.85 -6.75
N ALA A 231 -5.43 -2.62 -6.97
CA ALA A 231 -6.60 -2.32 -7.79
C ALA A 231 -6.41 -2.74 -9.26
N GLY A 232 -5.21 -2.51 -9.81
CA GLY A 232 -4.86 -2.92 -11.18
C GLY A 232 -4.84 -4.44 -11.37
N LEU A 233 -4.57 -5.21 -10.31
CA LEU A 233 -4.65 -6.68 -10.35
C LEU A 233 -6.10 -7.19 -10.27
N HIS A 234 -7.03 -6.40 -9.74
CA HIS A 234 -8.45 -6.76 -9.56
C HIS A 234 -9.35 -6.44 -10.77
N LEU A 235 -8.81 -6.02 -11.91
CA LEU A 235 -9.56 -5.77 -13.14
C LEU A 235 -9.40 -6.92 -14.16
N PRO A 236 -10.13 -8.04 -14.04
CA PRO A 236 -10.17 -9.05 -15.09
C PRO A 236 -11.19 -8.66 -16.18
N GLY A 237 -10.70 -8.39 -17.40
CA GLY A 237 -11.47 -8.69 -18.62
C GLY A 237 -12.41 -7.63 -19.19
N ALA A 238 -11.99 -6.37 -19.30
CA ALA A 238 -12.60 -5.42 -20.24
C ALA A 238 -11.83 -5.44 -21.59
N ARG A 239 -12.13 -6.40 -22.46
CA ARG A 239 -11.84 -6.34 -23.90
C ARG A 239 -12.94 -7.03 -24.69
#